data_AF-A0A504L5H1-F1
#
_entry.id   AF-A0A504L5H1-F1
#
_cell.length_a   1.000
_cell.length_b   1.000
_cell.length_c   1.000
_cell.angle_alpha   90.00
_cell.angle_beta   90.00
_cell.angle_gamma   90.00
#
_symmetry.space_group_name_H-M   'P 1'
#
loop_
_entity.id
_entity.type
_entity.pdbx_description
1 polymer ?
#
loop_
_entity_poly.entity_id
_entity_poly.type
_entity_poly.pdbx_seq_one_letter_code
_entity_poly.pdbx_strand_id
1 'polypeptide(L)'
;MTSARDAEWQDQRFSAFALQEVLDNPVEGETPQSRLKQLGMMTVLYMMHQRGEKLTLANIKEVTGMTRNTVKESVDPLVARGILQETIVKNSVGRGTAWQYEFAPEIFERLKSS
;
A
#
# COMPACT_ATOMS: atom_id res chain seq x y z
N MET A 1 -12.50 9.18 18.85
CA MET A 1 -11.29 10.00 18.67
C MET A 1 -10.12 9.13 19.08
N THR A 2 -9.32 8.68 18.11
CA THR A 2 -8.04 7.98 18.36
C THR A 2 -7.08 8.98 18.99
N SER A 3 -6.44 8.63 20.11
CA SER A 3 -5.50 9.57 20.75
C SER A 3 -4.25 9.72 19.88
N ALA A 4 -3.51 10.83 19.99
CA ALA A 4 -2.29 11.03 19.22
C ALA A 4 -1.25 9.90 19.44
N ARG A 5 -1.24 9.31 20.65
CA ARG A 5 -0.41 8.14 20.98
C ARG A 5 -0.85 6.89 20.23
N ASP A 6 -2.14 6.65 20.12
CA ASP A 6 -2.66 5.49 19.41
C ASP A 6 -2.33 5.56 17.92
N ALA A 7 -2.37 6.76 17.32
CA ALA A 7 -1.97 6.97 15.92
C ALA A 7 -0.47 6.71 15.70
N GLU A 8 0.39 7.29 16.55
CA GLU A 8 1.84 7.05 16.50
C GLU A 8 2.18 5.56 16.69
N TRP A 9 1.45 4.87 17.57
CA TRP A 9 1.63 3.44 17.79
C TRP A 9 1.19 2.61 16.58
N GLN A 10 0.13 3.01 15.88
CA GLN A 10 -0.29 2.37 14.64
C GLN A 10 0.73 2.58 13.51
N ASP A 11 1.32 3.76 13.40
CA ASP A 11 2.39 4.04 12.42
C ASP A 11 3.64 3.17 12.66
N GLN A 12 4.05 3.02 13.91
CA GLN A 12 5.19 2.17 14.27
C GLN A 12 4.91 0.69 13.98
N ARG A 13 3.73 0.20 14.34
CA ARG A 13 3.32 -1.19 14.07
C ARG A 13 3.24 -1.47 12.58
N PHE A 14 2.68 -0.56 11.79
CA PHE A 14 2.63 -0.70 10.33
C PHE A 14 4.03 -0.72 9.73
N SER A 15 4.93 0.15 10.21
CA SER A 15 6.31 0.20 9.74
C SER A 15 7.07 -1.10 10.05
N ALA A 16 6.94 -1.62 11.28
CA ALA A 16 7.53 -2.90 11.68
C ALA A 16 6.98 -4.06 10.84
N PHE A 17 5.67 -4.08 10.61
CA PHE A 17 5.01 -5.05 9.74
C PHE A 17 5.56 -5.01 8.31
N ALA A 18 5.69 -3.81 7.72
CA ALA A 18 6.22 -3.65 6.37
C ALA A 18 7.65 -4.18 6.25
N LEU A 19 8.50 -3.88 7.23
CA LEU A 19 9.88 -4.40 7.29
C LEU A 19 9.89 -5.93 7.35
N GLN A 20 9.08 -6.53 8.23
CA GLN A 20 9.00 -7.98 8.36
C GLN A 20 8.49 -8.66 7.07
N GLU A 21 7.39 -8.17 6.50
CA GLU A 21 6.81 -8.76 5.29
C GLU A 21 7.75 -8.65 4.09
N VAL A 22 8.41 -7.51 3.92
CA VAL A 22 9.19 -7.26 2.70
C VAL A 22 10.64 -7.74 2.84
N LEU A 23 11.30 -7.50 3.98
CA LEU A 23 12.72 -7.83 4.14
C LEU A 23 12.94 -9.26 4.63
N ASP A 24 12.12 -9.73 5.59
CA ASP A 24 12.30 -11.05 6.20
C ASP A 24 11.61 -12.17 5.39
N ASN A 25 10.58 -11.82 4.61
CA ASN A 25 9.86 -12.74 3.72
C ASN A 25 9.99 -12.34 2.24
N PRO A 26 11.18 -12.46 1.62
CA PRO A 26 11.34 -12.16 0.19
C PRO A 26 10.55 -13.15 -0.68
N VAL A 27 9.93 -12.65 -1.74
CA VAL A 27 9.26 -13.49 -2.76
C VAL A 27 10.26 -13.82 -3.88
N GLU A 28 10.14 -15.02 -4.47
CA GLU A 28 11.03 -15.44 -5.55
C GLU A 28 11.01 -14.45 -6.73
N GLY A 29 12.19 -14.10 -7.24
CA GLY A 29 12.36 -13.13 -8.32
C GLY A 29 12.42 -11.67 -7.87
N GLU A 30 12.21 -11.36 -6.58
CA GLU A 30 12.38 -9.99 -6.08
C GLU A 30 13.85 -9.60 -5.96
N THR A 31 14.19 -8.46 -6.57
CA THR A 31 15.50 -7.83 -6.33
C THR A 31 15.50 -7.06 -5.00
N PRO A 32 16.66 -6.87 -4.35
CA PRO A 32 16.77 -5.99 -3.19
C PRO A 32 16.21 -4.58 -3.45
N GLN A 33 16.40 -4.05 -4.66
CA GLN A 33 15.87 -2.75 -5.04
C GLN A 33 14.33 -2.74 -5.14
N SER A 34 13.72 -3.83 -5.65
CA SER A 34 12.26 -3.99 -5.66
C SER A 34 11.69 -3.93 -4.24
N ARG A 35 12.34 -4.62 -3.29
CA ARG A 35 11.93 -4.62 -1.88
C ARG A 35 11.99 -3.23 -1.24
N LEU A 36 13.05 -2.45 -1.51
CA LEU A 36 13.12 -1.06 -1.05
C LEU A 36 12.00 -0.19 -1.64
N LYS A 37 11.65 -0.38 -2.92
CA LYS A 37 10.51 0.31 -3.55
C LYS A 37 9.19 -0.08 -2.86
N GLN A 38 9.00 -1.35 -2.53
CA GLN A 38 7.82 -1.83 -1.82
C GLN A 38 7.67 -1.17 -0.44
N LEU A 39 8.74 -1.08 0.36
CA LEU A 39 8.70 -0.38 1.65
C LEU A 39 8.28 1.09 1.51
N GLY A 40 8.87 1.80 0.55
CA GLY A 40 8.49 3.19 0.27
C GLY A 40 7.03 3.30 -0.20
N MET A 41 6.59 2.40 -1.07
CA MET A 41 5.21 2.39 -1.57
C MET A 41 4.20 2.09 -0.46
N MET A 42 4.45 1.08 0.39
CA MET A 42 3.61 0.78 1.54
C MET A 42 3.45 1.99 2.46
N THR A 43 4.54 2.73 2.72
CA THR A 43 4.52 3.96 3.52
C THR A 43 3.60 5.01 2.91
N VAL A 44 3.75 5.31 1.61
CA VAL A 44 2.90 6.30 0.92
C VAL A 44 1.43 5.87 0.92
N LEU A 45 1.15 4.61 0.58
CA LEU A 45 -0.22 4.09 0.53
C LEU A 45 -0.88 4.14 1.91
N TYR A 46 -0.15 3.84 2.97
CA TYR A 46 -0.68 3.91 4.33
C TYR A 46 -0.97 5.35 4.74
N MET A 47 -0.09 6.31 4.42
CA MET A 47 -0.37 7.73 4.64
C MET A 47 -1.62 8.22 3.90
N MET A 48 -1.78 7.82 2.63
CA MET A 48 -2.98 8.12 1.85
C MET A 48 -4.23 7.51 2.48
N HIS A 49 -4.15 6.24 2.90
CA HIS A 49 -5.24 5.53 3.58
C HIS A 49 -5.68 6.24 4.86
N GLN A 50 -4.72 6.66 5.70
CA GLN A 50 -5.02 7.40 6.94
C GLN A 50 -5.70 8.75 6.69
N ARG A 51 -5.45 9.38 5.55
CA ARG A 51 -6.12 10.61 5.10
C ARG A 51 -7.50 10.37 4.49
N GLY A 52 -7.91 9.11 4.35
CA GLY A 52 -9.15 8.73 3.67
C GLY A 52 -9.09 8.90 2.15
N GLU A 53 -7.89 9.01 1.57
CA GLU A 53 -7.70 9.12 0.13
C GLU A 53 -7.89 7.75 -0.52
N LYS A 54 -8.60 7.73 -1.67
CA LYS A 54 -8.72 6.50 -2.47
C LYS A 54 -7.38 6.14 -3.09
N LEU A 55 -6.92 4.91 -2.92
CA LEU A 55 -5.68 4.41 -3.52
C LEU A 55 -5.90 4.02 -4.99
N THR A 56 -6.33 4.97 -5.81
CA THR A 56 -6.43 4.74 -7.25
C THR A 56 -5.07 4.94 -7.90
N LEU A 57 -4.81 4.26 -9.01
CA LEU A 57 -3.59 4.44 -9.80
C LEU A 57 -3.35 5.91 -10.19
N ALA A 58 -4.42 6.69 -10.38
CA ALA A 58 -4.32 8.12 -10.67
C ALA A 58 -3.81 8.90 -9.45
N ASN A 59 -4.44 8.72 -8.29
CA ASN A 59 -4.07 9.42 -7.06
C ASN A 59 -2.65 9.05 -6.61
N ILE A 60 -2.28 7.76 -6.70
CA ILE A 60 -0.94 7.32 -6.32
C ILE A 60 0.12 8.00 -7.20
N LYS A 61 -0.12 8.11 -8.51
CA LYS A 61 0.77 8.85 -9.43
C LYS A 61 0.86 10.33 -9.07
N GLU A 62 -0.26 10.95 -8.71
CA GLU A 62 -0.31 12.35 -8.32
C GLU A 62 0.51 12.60 -7.04
N VAL A 63 0.32 11.77 -6.02
CA VAL A 63 1.04 11.88 -4.74
C VAL A 63 2.54 11.59 -4.88
N THR A 64 2.91 10.59 -5.69
CA THR A 64 4.31 10.13 -5.80
C THR A 64 5.10 10.81 -6.92
N GLY A 65 4.43 11.45 -7.88
CA GLY A 65 5.06 11.92 -9.13
C GLY A 65 5.55 10.80 -10.06
N MET A 66 5.28 9.54 -9.74
CA MET A 66 5.79 8.39 -10.50
C MET A 66 5.01 8.16 -11.80
N THR A 67 5.68 7.48 -12.74
CA THR A 67 5.00 6.98 -13.93
C THR A 67 4.05 5.85 -13.58
N ARG A 68 3.08 5.58 -14.48
CA ARG A 68 2.15 4.46 -14.31
C ARG A 68 2.88 3.13 -14.10
N ASN A 69 3.89 2.84 -14.91
CA ASN A 69 4.61 1.57 -14.87
C ASN A 69 5.38 1.43 -13.55
N THR A 70 6.06 2.49 -13.11
CA THR A 70 6.78 2.49 -11.83
C THR A 70 5.85 2.26 -10.63
N VAL A 71 4.64 2.82 -10.66
CA VAL A 71 3.63 2.53 -9.64
C VAL A 71 3.24 1.05 -9.67
N LYS A 72 2.89 0.50 -10.85
CA LYS A 72 2.52 -0.93 -10.96
C LYS A 72 3.66 -1.85 -10.52
N GLU A 73 4.89 -1.61 -10.95
CA GLU A 73 6.09 -2.36 -10.51
C GLU A 73 6.26 -2.39 -8.98
N SER A 74 5.80 -1.35 -8.28
CA SER A 74 5.93 -1.24 -6.83
C SER A 74 4.70 -1.75 -6.07
N VAL A 75 3.53 -1.77 -6.73
CA VAL A 75 2.23 -2.17 -6.15
C VAL A 75 1.90 -3.64 -6.44
N ASP A 76 2.20 -4.14 -7.63
CA ASP A 76 1.89 -5.51 -8.05
C ASP A 76 2.49 -6.56 -7.09
N PRO A 77 3.74 -6.42 -6.57
CA PRO A 77 4.25 -7.32 -5.54
C PRO A 77 3.44 -7.29 -4.24
N LEU A 78 2.93 -6.12 -3.84
CA LEU A 78 2.10 -5.98 -2.64
C LEU A 78 0.73 -6.65 -2.81
N VAL A 79 0.18 -6.62 -4.04
CA VAL A 79 -1.03 -7.38 -4.40
C VAL A 79 -0.74 -8.88 -4.38
N ALA A 80 0.37 -9.33 -4.97
CA ALA A 80 0.76 -10.74 -4.99
C ALA A 80 0.99 -11.32 -3.57
N ARG A 81 1.45 -10.49 -2.64
CA ARG A 81 1.60 -10.82 -1.21
C ARG A 81 0.29 -10.85 -0.43
N GLY A 82 -0.83 -10.43 -1.04
CA GLY A 82 -2.11 -10.28 -0.35
C GLY A 82 -2.16 -9.10 0.63
N ILE A 83 -1.22 -8.17 0.56
CA ILE A 83 -1.22 -6.94 1.37
C ILE A 83 -2.26 -5.95 0.81
N LEU A 84 -2.36 -5.90 -0.53
CA LEU A 84 -3.34 -5.09 -1.24
C LEU A 84 -4.31 -5.95 -2.03
N GLN A 85 -5.54 -5.49 -2.15
CA GLN A 85 -6.54 -6.03 -3.06
C GLN A 85 -6.68 -5.07 -4.24
N GLU A 86 -6.59 -5.59 -5.47
CA GLU A 86 -6.81 -4.81 -6.70
C GLU A 86 -8.25 -4.97 -7.18
N THR A 87 -8.90 -3.85 -7.49
CA THR A 87 -10.22 -3.81 -8.13
C THR A 87 -10.21 -2.91 -9.35
N ILE A 88 -10.95 -3.30 -10.39
CA ILE A 88 -11.18 -2.46 -11.57
C ILE A 88 -12.55 -1.81 -11.40
N VAL A 89 -12.55 -0.50 -11.18
CA VAL A 89 -13.76 0.30 -10.99
C VAL A 89 -14.03 1.19 -12.20
N LYS A 90 -15.27 1.64 -12.39
CA LYS A 90 -15.56 2.72 -13.33
C LYS A 90 -14.94 4.01 -12.80
N ASN A 91 -14.29 4.78 -13.66
CA ASN A 91 -13.69 6.04 -13.23
C ASN A 91 -14.76 7.07 -12.81
N SER A 92 -14.37 8.09 -12.04
CA SER A 92 -15.26 9.12 -11.51
C SER A 92 -15.99 9.95 -12.58
N VAL A 93 -15.49 9.95 -13.82
CA VAL A 93 -16.08 10.65 -14.97
C VAL A 93 -17.09 9.76 -15.72
N GLY A 94 -17.29 8.51 -15.31
CA GLY A 94 -18.24 7.57 -15.92
C GLY A 94 -17.84 7.05 -17.30
N ARG A 95 -16.59 7.30 -17.74
CA ARG A 95 -16.04 6.87 -19.03
C ARG A 95 -14.64 6.30 -18.87
N GLY A 96 -14.52 4.98 -18.86
CA GLY A 96 -13.24 4.26 -18.72
C GLY A 96 -13.12 3.52 -17.39
N THR A 97 -12.03 2.76 -17.24
CA THR A 97 -11.70 1.98 -16.04
C THR A 97 -10.61 2.66 -15.23
N ALA A 98 -10.69 2.51 -13.91
CA ALA A 98 -9.65 2.90 -12.97
C ALA A 98 -9.23 1.68 -12.16
N TRP A 99 -7.92 1.50 -11.99
CA TRP A 99 -7.39 0.55 -11.02
C TRP A 99 -7.45 1.21 -9.64
N GLN A 100 -8.10 0.54 -8.71
CA GLN A 100 -8.20 0.92 -7.31
C GLN A 100 -7.60 -0.19 -6.45
N TYR A 101 -6.85 0.23 -5.45
CA TYR A 101 -6.24 -0.64 -4.47
C TYR A 101 -6.84 -0.38 -3.09
N GLU A 102 -6.89 -1.40 -2.24
CA GLU A 102 -7.26 -1.29 -0.84
C GLU A 102 -6.34 -2.21 -0.02
N PHE A 103 -5.99 -1.80 1.20
CA PHE A 103 -5.32 -2.72 2.13
C PHE A 103 -6.26 -3.86 2.46
N ALA A 104 -5.75 -5.09 2.38
CA ALA A 104 -6.51 -6.26 2.77
C ALA A 104 -6.87 -6.14 4.27
N PRO A 105 -8.16 -6.28 4.66
CA PRO A 105 -8.59 -6.08 6.05
C PRO A 105 -7.81 -6.91 7.06
N GLU A 106 -7.37 -8.11 6.64
CA GLU A 106 -6.59 -9.06 7.42
C GLU A 106 -5.27 -8.46 7.92
N ILE A 107 -4.69 -7.49 7.18
CA ILE A 107 -3.46 -6.80 7.58
C ILE A 107 -3.69 -6.01 8.86
N PHE A 108 -4.80 -5.30 8.97
CA PHE A 108 -5.12 -4.52 10.17
C PHE A 108 -5.51 -5.41 11.34
N GLU A 109 -6.10 -6.57 11.10
CA GLU A 109 -6.35 -7.55 12.17
C GLU A 109 -5.05 -8.12 12.74
N ARG A 110 -4.04 -8.39 11.88
CA ARG A 110 -2.69 -8.78 12.33
C ARG A 110 -1.99 -7.68 13.15
N LEU A 111 -2.21 -6.41 12.79
CA LEU A 111 -1.63 -5.27 13.51
C LEU A 111 -2.28 -5.01 14.88
N LYS A 112 -3.54 -5.45 15.10
CA LYS A 112 -4.24 -5.34 16.37
C LYS A 112 -3.86 -6.44 17.37
N SER A 113 -3.54 -7.64 16.88
CA SER A 113 -3.22 -8.81 17.70
C SER A 113 -1.75 -8.90 18.15
N SER A 114 -0.90 -7.97 17.68
CA SER A 114 0.53 -7.85 18.04
C SER A 114 0.77 -6.87 19.19
#